data_AF-A0A8D2NMB9-F1
#
_entry.id   AF-A0A8D2NMB9-F1
#
_cell.length_a   1.000
_cell.length_b   1.000
_cell.length_c   1.000
_cell.angle_alpha   90.00
_cell.angle_beta   90.00
_cell.angle_gamma   90.00
#
_symmetry.space_group_name_H-M   'P 1'
#
loop_
_entity.id
_entity.type
_entity.pdbx_description
1 polymer ?
#
loop_
_entity_poly.entity_id
_entity_poly.type
_entity_poly.pdbx_seq_one_letter_code
_entity_poly.pdbx_strand_id
1 'polypeptide(L)'
;MQGGLAFLKYFVCKGYRYVLLAGIHKAHYSAVDTNPLSVYIMQPIWNKIIKIVPLWIAPNLLTFSGFVMILFNYFLISFYDWDYTASGTSPGLVPTWVWLFSAFTTFCAYALDSIDGKHARRTQSSTPLGELFDHGLDSWATSIFVLSFFSVCSCDNGKTGVSVYTMYIYLSIVLFNFMCSHWEKYNTGVLFLPWGYDISQVSSRQIYLAEILKYVKLQNPEIFSALAVKGCS
;
A
#
# COMPACT_ATOMS: atom_id res chain seq x y z
N MET A 1 -0.46 -45.65 -3.31
CA MET A 1 -0.36 -44.24 -2.86
C MET A 1 -0.46 -43.19 -3.98
N GLN A 2 -0.37 -43.53 -5.27
CA GLN A 2 -0.42 -42.53 -6.36
C GLN A 2 -1.83 -42.06 -6.78
N GLY A 3 -2.89 -42.84 -6.50
CA GLY A 3 -4.27 -42.49 -6.90
C GLY A 3 -4.93 -41.37 -6.07
N GLY A 4 -4.57 -41.23 -4.79
CA GLY A 4 -5.15 -40.22 -3.89
C GLY A 4 -4.69 -38.80 -4.19
N LEU A 5 -3.44 -38.62 -4.62
CA LEU A 5 -2.87 -37.30 -4.94
C LEU A 5 -3.44 -36.72 -6.24
N ALA A 6 -3.76 -37.58 -7.21
CA ALA A 6 -4.44 -37.19 -8.45
C ALA A 6 -5.90 -36.80 -8.20
N PHE A 7 -6.60 -37.54 -7.32
CA PHE A 7 -7.97 -37.22 -6.91
C PHE A 7 -8.04 -35.90 -6.12
N LEU A 8 -7.10 -35.65 -5.20
CA LEU A 8 -7.00 -34.39 -4.46
C LEU A 8 -6.70 -33.20 -5.39
N LYS A 9 -5.76 -33.34 -6.34
CA LYS A 9 -5.49 -32.30 -7.36
C LYS A 9 -6.71 -32.03 -8.23
N TYR A 10 -7.46 -33.07 -8.62
CA TYR A 10 -8.65 -32.91 -9.45
C TYR A 10 -9.78 -32.19 -8.69
N PHE A 11 -10.02 -32.53 -7.41
CA PHE A 11 -11.02 -31.87 -6.57
C PHE A 11 -10.60 -30.44 -6.18
N VAL A 12 -9.32 -30.20 -5.87
CA VAL A 12 -8.82 -28.86 -5.57
C VAL A 12 -8.86 -27.97 -6.81
N CYS A 13 -8.40 -28.43 -7.99
CA CYS A 13 -8.44 -27.61 -9.21
C CYS A 13 -9.87 -27.37 -9.72
N LYS A 14 -10.74 -28.38 -9.76
CA LYS A 14 -12.14 -28.16 -10.17
C LYS A 14 -12.90 -27.37 -9.12
N GLY A 15 -12.73 -27.68 -7.83
CA GLY A 15 -13.33 -26.94 -6.72
C GLY A 15 -12.93 -25.47 -6.75
N TYR A 16 -11.65 -25.15 -6.89
CA TYR A 16 -11.18 -23.78 -7.11
C TYR A 16 -11.79 -23.16 -8.36
N ARG A 17 -11.82 -23.88 -9.49
CA ARG A 17 -12.37 -23.35 -10.75
C ARG A 17 -13.86 -23.07 -10.66
N TYR A 18 -14.65 -23.93 -10.01
CA TYR A 18 -16.09 -23.72 -9.80
C TYR A 18 -16.36 -22.62 -8.75
N VAL A 19 -15.58 -22.54 -7.67
CA VAL A 19 -15.69 -21.49 -6.65
C VAL A 19 -15.27 -20.12 -7.20
N LEU A 20 -14.18 -20.07 -7.96
CA LEU A 20 -13.69 -18.86 -8.64
C LEU A 20 -14.71 -18.38 -9.68
N LEU A 21 -15.20 -19.27 -10.56
CA LEU A 21 -16.20 -18.92 -11.58
C LEU A 21 -17.57 -18.55 -10.97
N ALA A 22 -18.01 -19.20 -9.89
CA ALA A 22 -19.28 -18.88 -9.23
C ALA A 22 -19.24 -17.53 -8.50
N GLY A 23 -18.09 -17.12 -7.95
CA GLY A 23 -17.89 -15.78 -7.39
C GLY A 23 -17.84 -14.68 -8.45
N ILE A 24 -17.19 -14.95 -9.58
CA ILE A 24 -17.08 -14.05 -10.74
C ILE A 24 -18.46 -13.70 -11.35
N HIS A 25 -19.39 -14.66 -11.39
CA HIS A 25 -20.72 -14.45 -11.99
C HIS A 25 -21.70 -13.64 -11.11
N LYS A 26 -21.42 -13.43 -9.82
CA LYS A 26 -22.30 -12.69 -8.89
C LYS A 26 -21.84 -11.25 -8.59
N ALA A 27 -20.66 -10.84 -9.05
CA ALA A 27 -20.03 -9.59 -8.63
C ALA A 27 -20.63 -8.38 -9.36
N HIS A 28 -21.75 -7.86 -8.87
CA HIS A 28 -22.00 -6.42 -9.00
C HIS A 28 -21.11 -5.74 -7.95
N TYR A 29 -20.09 -5.00 -8.38
CA TYR A 29 -19.14 -4.34 -7.48
C TYR A 29 -19.91 -3.47 -6.47
N SER A 30 -19.80 -3.82 -5.19
CA SER A 30 -20.35 -3.08 -4.07
C SER A 30 -19.25 -2.97 -3.01
N ALA A 31 -18.71 -1.77 -2.84
CA ALA A 31 -17.73 -1.47 -1.80
C ALA A 31 -18.30 -0.35 -0.91
N VAL A 32 -18.22 -0.54 0.39
CA VAL A 32 -18.71 0.41 1.39
C VAL A 32 -17.52 0.90 2.21
N ASP A 33 -17.38 2.22 2.25
CA ASP A 33 -16.38 2.92 3.02
C ASP A 33 -17.06 3.76 4.11
N THR A 34 -16.73 3.48 5.36
CA THR A 34 -17.26 4.18 6.53
C THR A 34 -16.23 5.10 7.18
N ASN A 35 -15.01 5.17 6.64
CA ASN A 35 -13.94 5.97 7.20
C ASN A 35 -14.21 7.47 6.97
N PRO A 36 -14.33 8.30 8.03
CA PRO A 36 -14.57 9.74 7.88
C PRO A 36 -13.46 10.43 7.05
N LEU A 37 -12.21 10.00 7.21
CA LEU A 37 -11.08 10.53 6.45
C LEU A 37 -11.26 10.30 4.95
N SER A 38 -11.64 9.08 4.57
CA SER A 38 -11.88 8.77 3.16
C SER A 38 -13.12 9.51 2.64
N VAL A 39 -14.25 9.35 3.31
CA VAL A 39 -15.55 9.87 2.87
C VAL A 39 -15.53 11.40 2.69
N TYR A 40 -14.98 12.14 3.66
CA TYR A 40 -15.04 13.60 3.65
C TYR A 40 -13.87 14.28 2.97
N ILE A 41 -12.67 13.66 2.95
CA ILE A 41 -11.46 14.30 2.41
C ILE A 41 -11.02 13.63 1.11
N MET A 42 -10.83 12.31 1.10
CA MET A 42 -10.23 11.62 -0.03
C MET A 42 -11.18 11.47 -1.21
N GLN A 43 -12.42 11.05 -0.97
CA GLN A 43 -13.42 10.83 -2.02
C GLN A 43 -13.67 12.09 -2.88
N PRO A 44 -13.82 13.32 -2.32
CA PRO A 44 -13.90 14.54 -3.13
C PRO A 44 -12.66 14.81 -3.99
N ILE A 45 -11.46 14.49 -3.49
CA ILE A 45 -10.20 14.65 -4.23
C ILE A 45 -10.16 13.66 -5.40
N TRP A 46 -10.45 12.39 -5.16
CA TRP A 46 -10.50 11.34 -6.19
C TRP A 46 -11.52 11.62 -7.28
N ASN A 47 -12.68 12.15 -6.91
CA ASN A 47 -13.72 12.56 -7.86
C ASN A 47 -13.31 13.76 -8.74
N LYS A 48 -12.31 14.55 -8.32
CA LYS A 48 -11.70 15.59 -9.18
C LYS A 48 -10.60 15.00 -10.05
N ILE A 49 -9.71 14.20 -9.47
CA ILE A 49 -8.56 13.61 -10.19
C ILE A 49 -9.01 12.71 -11.33
N ILE A 50 -10.03 11.89 -11.13
CA ILE A 50 -10.56 11.04 -12.20
C ILE A 50 -10.94 11.82 -13.45
N LYS A 51 -11.44 13.06 -13.33
CA LYS A 51 -11.85 13.88 -14.48
C LYS A 51 -10.68 14.26 -15.39
N ILE A 52 -9.46 14.28 -14.83
CA ILE A 52 -8.21 14.55 -15.54
C ILE A 52 -7.79 13.33 -16.36
N VAL A 53 -8.14 12.11 -15.91
CA VAL A 53 -7.79 10.87 -16.61
C VAL A 53 -8.59 10.76 -17.93
N PRO A 54 -7.90 10.63 -19.08
CA PRO A 54 -8.55 10.41 -20.37
C PRO A 54 -9.31 9.07 -20.44
N LEU A 55 -10.40 9.04 -21.21
CA LEU A 55 -11.26 7.85 -21.33
C LEU A 55 -10.62 6.67 -22.08
N TRP A 56 -9.54 6.91 -22.83
CA TRP A 56 -8.83 5.86 -23.57
C TRP A 56 -7.84 5.07 -22.69
N ILE A 57 -7.60 5.52 -21.45
CA ILE A 57 -6.77 4.80 -20.49
C ILE A 57 -7.61 3.66 -19.88
N ALA A 58 -7.09 2.44 -19.97
CA ALA A 58 -7.71 1.28 -19.34
C ALA A 58 -7.61 1.37 -17.80
N PRO A 59 -8.66 0.99 -17.04
CA PRO A 59 -8.62 1.00 -15.57
C PRO A 59 -7.47 0.16 -15.00
N ASN A 60 -7.28 -1.06 -15.49
CA ASN A 60 -6.22 -1.96 -15.04
C ASN A 60 -4.81 -1.37 -15.28
N LEU A 61 -4.65 -0.45 -16.23
CA LEU A 61 -3.38 0.24 -16.43
C LEU A 61 -3.07 1.21 -15.28
N LEU A 62 -4.10 1.82 -14.67
CA LEU A 62 -3.95 2.67 -13.50
C LEU A 62 -3.46 1.84 -12.30
N THR A 63 -4.14 0.73 -11.99
CA THR A 63 -3.72 -0.20 -10.94
C THR A 63 -2.30 -0.71 -11.18
N PHE A 64 -2.00 -1.18 -12.39
CA PHE A 64 -0.68 -1.69 -12.73
C PHE A 64 0.42 -0.63 -12.60
N SER A 65 0.13 0.61 -13.02
CA SER A 65 1.06 1.73 -12.87
C SER A 65 1.34 2.04 -11.40
N GLY A 66 0.31 2.04 -10.55
CA GLY A 66 0.45 2.20 -9.11
C GLY A 66 1.31 1.10 -8.48
N PHE A 67 1.05 -0.15 -8.86
CA PHE A 67 1.84 -1.30 -8.42
C PHE A 67 3.33 -1.16 -8.80
N VAL A 68 3.63 -0.80 -10.05
CA VAL A 68 5.02 -0.60 -10.51
C VAL A 68 5.71 0.54 -9.75
N MET A 69 4.99 1.61 -9.41
CA MET A 69 5.54 2.70 -8.59
C MET A 69 5.92 2.23 -7.18
N ILE A 70 5.08 1.43 -6.52
CA ILE A 70 5.38 0.86 -5.20
C ILE A 70 6.56 -0.12 -5.29
N LEU A 71 6.58 -0.97 -6.33
CA LEU A 71 7.65 -1.93 -6.56
C LEU A 71 9.00 -1.23 -6.76
N PHE A 72 9.03 -0.19 -7.60
CA PHE A 72 10.24 0.59 -7.83
C PHE A 72 10.69 1.33 -6.57
N ASN A 73 9.75 1.90 -5.81
CA ASN A 73 10.06 2.56 -4.54
C ASN A 73 10.69 1.59 -3.53
N TYR A 74 10.17 0.37 -3.41
CA TYR A 74 10.75 -0.65 -2.54
C TYR A 74 12.20 -0.95 -2.94
N PHE A 75 12.45 -1.26 -4.21
CA PHE A 75 13.82 -1.56 -4.66
C PHE A 75 14.76 -0.37 -4.48
N LEU A 76 14.27 0.85 -4.67
CA LEU A 76 15.06 2.06 -4.43
C LEU A 76 15.46 2.20 -2.97
N ILE A 77 14.50 2.07 -2.03
CA ILE A 77 14.79 2.11 -0.60
C ILE A 77 15.73 0.97 -0.21
N SER A 78 15.46 -0.26 -0.63
CA SER A 78 16.32 -1.42 -0.34
C SER A 78 17.73 -1.30 -0.91
N PHE A 79 17.91 -0.58 -2.02
CA PHE A 79 19.24 -0.31 -2.57
C PHE A 79 20.06 0.62 -1.66
N TYR A 80 19.43 1.62 -1.05
CA TYR A 80 20.10 2.55 -0.13
C TYR A 80 20.15 2.07 1.32
N ASP A 81 19.19 1.24 1.73
CA ASP A 81 19.03 0.78 3.11
C ASP A 81 18.64 -0.71 3.18
N TRP A 82 19.60 -1.55 2.80
CA TRP A 82 19.45 -3.01 2.85
C TRP A 82 19.33 -3.55 4.28
N ASP A 83 20.03 -2.94 5.24
CA ASP A 83 20.15 -3.42 6.62
C ASP A 83 19.10 -2.81 7.58
N TYR A 84 18.12 -2.04 7.06
CA TYR A 84 17.07 -1.36 7.84
C TYR A 84 17.64 -0.45 8.94
N THR A 85 18.67 0.32 8.58
CA THR A 85 19.41 1.22 9.48
C THR A 85 19.11 2.69 9.24
N ALA A 86 18.42 3.04 8.16
CA ALA A 86 18.31 4.42 7.70
C ALA A 86 17.66 5.39 8.70
N SER A 87 16.70 4.91 9.51
CA SER A 87 16.05 5.70 10.55
C SER A 87 16.76 5.70 11.90
N GLY A 88 17.96 5.09 11.96
CA GLY A 88 18.80 4.96 13.14
C GLY A 88 19.63 6.20 13.47
N THR A 89 20.50 6.05 14.47
CA THR A 89 21.38 7.12 14.97
C THR A 89 22.75 7.13 14.29
N SER A 90 23.14 6.04 13.62
CA SER A 90 24.37 5.95 12.82
C SER A 90 24.07 6.09 11.32
N PRO A 91 24.97 6.68 10.50
CA PRO A 91 24.61 7.12 9.16
C PRO A 91 24.55 5.95 8.16
N GLY A 92 23.36 5.38 7.98
CA GLY A 92 22.89 4.88 6.70
C GLY A 92 22.12 6.01 6.00
N LEU A 93 22.80 7.05 5.55
CA LEU A 93 22.13 8.28 5.09
C LEU A 93 21.51 8.08 3.70
N VAL A 94 20.28 7.54 3.68
CA VAL A 94 19.39 7.56 2.51
C VAL A 94 19.23 9.03 2.07
N PRO A 95 19.56 9.37 0.81
CA PRO A 95 19.48 10.75 0.34
C PRO A 95 18.07 11.33 0.48
N THR A 96 17.95 12.64 0.77
CA THR A 96 16.66 13.33 0.91
C THR A 96 15.71 13.13 -0.27
N TRP A 97 16.26 13.10 -1.49
CA TRP A 97 15.45 12.93 -2.70
C TRP A 97 14.78 11.55 -2.74
N VAL A 98 15.38 10.51 -2.14
CA VAL A 98 14.78 9.17 -2.07
C VAL A 98 13.52 9.23 -1.21
N TRP A 99 13.58 9.87 -0.03
CA TRP A 99 12.39 10.06 0.82
C TRP A 99 11.30 10.91 0.17
N LEU A 100 11.67 11.97 -0.55
CA LEU A 100 10.71 12.77 -1.35
C LEU A 100 10.07 11.93 -2.45
N PHE A 101 10.88 11.14 -3.15
CA PHE A 101 10.42 10.25 -4.20
C PHE A 101 9.48 9.19 -3.61
N SER A 102 9.82 8.57 -2.48
CA SER A 102 8.96 7.62 -1.78
C SER A 102 7.63 8.21 -1.35
N ALA A 103 7.61 9.41 -0.78
CA ALA A 103 6.38 10.11 -0.43
C ALA A 103 5.51 10.40 -1.66
N PHE A 104 6.14 10.78 -2.77
CA PHE A 104 5.46 11.04 -4.04
C PHE A 104 4.90 9.76 -4.68
N THR A 105 5.70 8.70 -4.83
CA THR A 105 5.27 7.46 -5.48
C THR A 105 4.20 6.73 -4.68
N THR A 106 4.30 6.72 -3.35
CA THR A 106 3.26 6.12 -2.50
C THR A 106 1.95 6.91 -2.57
N PHE A 107 2.02 8.25 -2.63
CA PHE A 107 0.84 9.07 -2.90
C PHE A 107 0.22 8.78 -4.27
N CYS A 108 1.03 8.73 -5.32
CA CYS A 108 0.55 8.46 -6.68
C CYS A 108 -0.06 7.06 -6.78
N ALA A 109 0.56 6.04 -6.19
CA ALA A 109 0.02 4.69 -6.17
C ALA A 109 -1.33 4.65 -5.44
N TYR A 110 -1.44 5.27 -4.27
CA TYR A 110 -2.71 5.39 -3.54
C TYR A 110 -3.78 6.12 -4.34
N ALA A 111 -3.40 7.19 -5.05
CA ALA A 111 -4.32 7.94 -5.89
C ALA A 111 -4.80 7.12 -7.10
N LEU A 112 -3.92 6.34 -7.72
CA LEU A 112 -4.24 5.51 -8.90
C LEU A 112 -5.17 4.34 -8.54
N ASP A 113 -4.87 3.64 -7.44
CA ASP A 113 -5.74 2.62 -6.84
C ASP A 113 -7.13 3.22 -6.48
N SER A 114 -7.16 4.37 -5.81
CA SER A 114 -8.42 5.01 -5.43
C SER A 114 -9.34 5.42 -6.59
N ILE A 115 -8.80 5.58 -7.82
CA ILE A 115 -9.55 6.04 -8.99
C ILE A 115 -9.82 4.95 -10.02
N ASP A 116 -9.18 3.78 -9.97
CA ASP A 116 -9.30 2.78 -11.03
C ASP A 116 -10.70 2.20 -11.16
N GLY A 117 -11.36 1.80 -10.07
CA GLY A 117 -12.72 1.29 -10.07
C GLY A 117 -13.71 2.40 -10.42
N LYS A 118 -13.41 3.64 -10.02
CA LYS A 118 -14.20 4.81 -10.42
C LYS A 118 -14.10 5.03 -11.93
N HIS A 119 -12.91 4.85 -12.49
CA HIS A 119 -12.64 4.97 -13.92
C HIS A 119 -13.29 3.83 -14.69
N ALA A 120 -13.24 2.59 -14.19
CA ALA A 120 -13.93 1.44 -14.77
C ALA A 120 -15.45 1.66 -14.88
N ARG A 121 -16.06 2.27 -13.85
CA ARG A 121 -17.48 2.69 -13.90
C ARG A 121 -17.71 3.81 -14.90
N ARG A 122 -16.80 4.79 -14.99
CA ARG A 122 -16.89 5.90 -15.95
C ARG A 122 -16.76 5.44 -17.40
N THR A 123 -15.91 4.45 -17.69
CA THR A 123 -15.68 3.88 -19.02
C THR A 123 -16.60 2.71 -19.35
N GLN A 124 -17.49 2.31 -18.42
CA GLN A 124 -18.37 1.15 -18.55
C GLN A 124 -17.59 -0.15 -18.86
N SER A 125 -16.39 -0.27 -18.30
CA SER A 125 -15.48 -1.39 -18.51
C SER A 125 -15.21 -2.19 -17.23
N SER A 126 -16.13 -2.12 -16.26
CA SER A 126 -16.09 -2.94 -15.04
C SER A 126 -16.29 -4.41 -15.40
N THR A 127 -15.31 -5.25 -15.08
CA THR A 127 -15.39 -6.70 -15.32
C THR A 127 -14.91 -7.47 -14.09
N PRO A 128 -15.45 -8.67 -13.81
CA PRO A 128 -14.96 -9.52 -12.72
C PRO A 128 -13.46 -9.88 -12.84
N LEU A 129 -12.93 -9.96 -14.07
CA LEU A 129 -11.51 -10.19 -14.30
C LEU A 129 -10.67 -8.96 -13.94
N GLY A 130 -11.15 -7.75 -14.27
CA GLY A 130 -10.49 -6.50 -13.88
C GLY A 130 -10.45 -6.35 -12.37
N GLU A 131 -11.54 -6.67 -11.69
CA GLU A 131 -11.62 -6.67 -10.23
C GLU A 131 -10.69 -7.71 -9.58
N LEU A 132 -10.57 -8.91 -10.16
CA LEU A 132 -9.60 -9.91 -9.72
C LEU A 132 -8.15 -9.42 -9.90
N PHE A 133 -7.87 -8.75 -11.01
CA PHE A 133 -6.55 -8.19 -11.31
C PHE A 133 -6.17 -7.09 -10.32
N ASP A 134 -7.11 -6.18 -10.06
CA ASP A 134 -7.03 -5.08 -9.09
C ASP A 134 -6.64 -5.58 -7.69
N HIS A 135 -7.52 -6.40 -7.12
CA HIS A 135 -7.31 -7.02 -5.82
C HIS A 135 -6.04 -7.87 -5.73
N GLY A 136 -5.68 -8.54 -6.83
CA GLY A 136 -4.45 -9.32 -6.92
C GLY A 136 -3.23 -8.44 -6.75
N LEU A 137 -3.17 -7.31 -7.46
CA LEU A 137 -2.07 -6.36 -7.34
C LEU A 137 -2.05 -5.67 -5.98
N ASP A 138 -3.21 -5.35 -5.40
CA ASP A 138 -3.30 -4.75 -4.06
C ASP A 138 -2.70 -5.64 -2.98
N SER A 139 -2.91 -6.96 -3.07
CA SER A 139 -2.34 -7.90 -2.11
C SER A 139 -0.80 -7.90 -2.13
N TRP A 140 -0.21 -7.82 -3.33
CA TRP A 140 1.25 -7.72 -3.51
C TRP A 140 1.76 -6.33 -3.12
N ALA A 141 1.09 -5.27 -3.56
CA ALA A 141 1.43 -3.88 -3.22
C ALA A 141 1.43 -3.67 -1.71
N THR A 142 0.42 -4.20 -0.99
CA THR A 142 0.33 -4.16 0.47
C THR A 142 1.57 -4.80 1.12
N SER A 143 1.99 -5.97 0.62
CA SER A 143 3.18 -6.66 1.15
C SER A 143 4.46 -5.82 0.95
N ILE A 144 4.68 -5.35 -0.27
CA ILE A 144 5.86 -4.57 -0.67
C ILE A 144 5.91 -3.22 0.07
N PHE A 145 4.76 -2.59 0.23
CA PHE A 145 4.61 -1.34 0.95
C PHE A 145 5.03 -1.51 2.42
N VAL A 146 4.49 -2.52 3.12
CA VAL A 146 4.85 -2.78 4.52
C VAL A 146 6.34 -3.11 4.66
N LEU A 147 6.94 -3.86 3.73
CA LEU A 147 8.38 -4.12 3.73
C LEU A 147 9.20 -2.83 3.57
N SER A 148 8.76 -1.91 2.71
CA SER A 148 9.41 -0.59 2.53
C SER A 148 9.41 0.23 3.83
N PHE A 149 8.46 -0.02 4.73
CA PHE A 149 8.37 0.63 6.03
C PHE A 149 9.39 0.13 7.06
N PHE A 150 10.03 -1.02 6.83
CA PHE A 150 11.02 -1.55 7.78
C PHE A 150 12.21 -0.60 7.89
N SER A 151 12.64 0.00 6.77
CA SER A 151 13.71 1.02 6.72
C SER A 151 13.40 2.27 7.54
N VAL A 152 12.11 2.58 7.76
CA VAL A 152 11.70 3.72 8.56
C VAL A 152 11.52 3.36 10.03
N CYS A 153 11.00 2.17 10.31
CA CYS A 153 10.58 1.84 11.66
C CYS A 153 11.57 0.97 12.44
N SER A 154 12.50 0.27 11.78
CA SER A 154 13.38 -0.66 12.46
C SER A 154 14.52 0.01 13.23
N CYS A 155 15.00 1.20 12.78
CA CYS A 155 16.07 2.01 13.36
C CYS A 155 17.28 1.21 13.91
N ASP A 156 18.45 1.35 13.27
CA ASP A 156 19.67 0.61 13.64
C ASP A 156 19.45 -0.92 13.69
N ASN A 157 18.71 -1.48 12.72
CA ASN A 157 18.37 -2.91 12.64
C ASN A 157 17.67 -3.45 13.92
N GLY A 158 16.70 -2.70 14.45
CA GLY A 158 15.90 -3.09 15.60
C GLY A 158 16.53 -2.80 16.96
N LYS A 159 17.65 -2.07 17.02
CA LYS A 159 18.32 -1.73 18.29
C LYS A 159 17.68 -0.53 18.99
N THR A 160 17.30 0.49 18.21
CA THR A 160 16.69 1.72 18.72
C THR A 160 15.24 1.89 18.27
N GLY A 161 14.81 1.11 17.28
CA GLY A 161 13.44 1.09 16.75
C GLY A 161 12.74 -0.23 17.01
N VAL A 162 11.80 -0.58 16.13
CA VAL A 162 11.05 -1.82 16.24
C VAL A 162 11.88 -2.97 15.70
N SER A 163 11.92 -4.09 16.44
CA SER A 163 12.65 -5.26 15.98
C SER A 163 12.12 -5.77 14.62
N VAL A 164 13.02 -6.25 13.76
CA VAL A 164 12.66 -6.84 12.46
C VAL A 164 11.66 -8.00 12.63
N TYR A 165 11.79 -8.79 13.69
CA TYR A 165 10.84 -9.85 14.02
C TYR A 165 9.43 -9.32 14.27
N THR A 166 9.30 -8.27 15.09
CA THR A 166 8.00 -7.62 15.35
C THR A 166 7.40 -7.04 14.06
N MET A 167 8.24 -6.52 13.16
CA MET A 167 7.81 -6.01 11.86
C MET A 167 7.24 -7.10 10.94
N TYR A 168 7.83 -8.30 10.92
CA TYR A 168 7.24 -9.46 10.24
C TYR A 168 5.91 -9.92 10.85
N ILE A 169 5.73 -9.78 12.17
CA ILE A 169 4.42 -10.01 12.82
C ILE A 169 3.40 -8.99 12.31
N TYR A 170 3.75 -7.70 12.25
CA TYR A 170 2.84 -6.68 11.71
C TYR A 170 2.47 -6.95 10.24
N LEU A 171 3.44 -7.31 9.39
CA LEU A 171 3.17 -7.73 8.01
C LEU A 171 2.16 -8.88 7.97
N SER A 172 2.35 -9.90 8.81
CA SER A 172 1.44 -11.05 8.88
C SER A 172 0.02 -10.64 9.30
N ILE A 173 -0.12 -9.73 10.26
CA ILE A 173 -1.41 -9.21 10.71
C ILE A 173 -2.10 -8.41 9.59
N VAL A 174 -1.35 -7.56 8.88
CA VAL A 174 -1.89 -6.75 7.78
C VAL A 174 -2.39 -7.65 6.65
N LEU A 175 -1.60 -8.65 6.25
CA LEU A 175 -2.01 -9.59 5.21
C LEU A 175 -3.20 -10.45 5.65
N PHE A 176 -3.23 -10.88 6.91
CA PHE A 176 -4.38 -11.60 7.45
C PHE A 176 -5.65 -10.74 7.41
N ASN A 177 -5.56 -9.46 7.81
CA ASN A 177 -6.69 -8.53 7.73
C ASN A 177 -7.17 -8.34 6.29
N PHE A 178 -6.24 -8.15 5.34
CA PHE A 178 -6.58 -8.08 3.91
C PHE A 178 -7.34 -9.32 3.44
N MET A 179 -6.89 -10.52 3.83
CA MET A 179 -7.58 -11.77 3.50
C MET A 179 -8.95 -11.88 4.17
N CYS A 180 -9.11 -11.41 5.41
CA CYS A 180 -10.39 -11.38 6.10
C CYS A 180 -11.42 -10.48 5.39
N SER A 181 -11.04 -9.27 4.94
CA SER A 181 -11.95 -8.39 4.19
C SER A 181 -12.41 -9.02 2.86
N HIS A 182 -11.53 -9.77 2.20
CA HIS A 182 -11.85 -10.48 0.96
C HIS A 182 -12.73 -11.71 1.21
N TRP A 183 -12.48 -12.44 2.30
CA TRP A 183 -13.35 -13.50 2.76
C TRP A 183 -14.75 -12.95 3.06
N GLU A 184 -14.85 -11.83 3.77
CA GLU A 184 -16.12 -11.19 4.07
C GLU A 184 -16.86 -10.83 2.78
N LYS A 185 -16.19 -10.18 1.82
CA LYS A 185 -16.74 -9.88 0.49
C LYS A 185 -17.26 -11.13 -0.22
N TYR A 186 -16.52 -12.24 -0.16
CA TYR A 186 -16.95 -13.48 -0.78
C TYR A 186 -18.27 -14.00 -0.20
N ASN A 187 -18.52 -13.81 1.09
CA ASN A 187 -19.74 -14.26 1.76
C ASN A 187 -20.90 -13.27 1.66
N THR A 188 -20.62 -11.97 1.78
CA THR A 188 -21.67 -10.91 1.84
C THR A 188 -21.96 -10.29 0.47
N GLY A 189 -21.05 -10.40 -0.48
CA GLY A 189 -21.08 -9.69 -1.76
C GLY A 189 -20.66 -8.21 -1.67
N VAL A 190 -20.25 -7.72 -0.49
CA VAL A 190 -19.87 -6.32 -0.25
C VAL A 190 -18.45 -6.26 0.31
N LEU A 191 -17.60 -5.42 -0.28
CA LEU A 191 -16.26 -5.16 0.24
C LEU A 191 -16.31 -4.02 1.26
N PHE A 192 -16.05 -4.32 2.52
CA PHE A 192 -15.85 -3.29 3.54
C PHE A 192 -14.38 -2.87 3.57
N LEU A 193 -14.14 -1.59 3.33
CA LEU A 193 -12.79 -1.04 3.31
C LEU A 193 -12.29 -0.81 4.74
N PRO A 194 -11.13 -1.39 5.12
CA PRO A 194 -10.59 -1.20 6.45
C PRO A 194 -10.04 0.22 6.63
N TRP A 195 -10.43 0.90 7.70
CA TRP A 195 -9.98 2.28 7.98
C TRP A 195 -8.46 2.40 8.07
N GLY A 196 -7.81 1.32 8.53
CA GLY A 196 -6.36 1.25 8.62
C GLY A 196 -5.67 1.50 7.29
N TYR A 197 -6.31 1.17 6.16
CA TYR A 197 -5.74 1.40 4.83
C TYR A 197 -5.51 2.89 4.57
N ASP A 198 -6.56 3.72 4.54
CA ASP A 198 -6.39 5.15 4.24
C ASP A 198 -5.54 5.87 5.29
N ILE A 199 -5.71 5.52 6.57
CA ILE A 199 -4.92 6.11 7.66
C ILE A 199 -3.44 5.80 7.43
N SER A 200 -3.10 4.55 7.07
CA SER A 200 -1.73 4.16 6.78
C SER A 200 -1.18 4.92 5.58
N GLN A 201 -1.96 5.12 4.52
CA GLN A 201 -1.51 5.84 3.32
C GLN A 201 -1.22 7.32 3.61
N VAL A 202 -2.03 7.97 4.45
CA VAL A 202 -1.81 9.36 4.87
C VAL A 202 -0.63 9.49 5.82
N SER A 203 -0.56 8.64 6.85
CA SER A 203 0.51 8.69 7.85
C SER A 203 1.87 8.40 7.22
N SER A 204 1.92 7.47 6.26
CA SER A 204 3.13 7.10 5.54
C SER A 204 3.82 8.27 4.87
N ARG A 205 3.07 9.17 4.25
CA ARG A 205 3.62 10.38 3.63
C ARG A 205 4.20 11.33 4.67
N GLN A 206 3.53 11.50 5.80
CA GLN A 206 4.01 12.36 6.89
C GLN A 206 5.30 11.80 7.50
N ILE A 207 5.39 10.47 7.62
CA ILE A 207 6.57 9.77 8.12
C ILE A 207 7.77 9.99 7.18
N TYR A 208 7.62 9.80 5.87
CA TYR A 208 8.70 10.08 4.92
C TYR A 208 9.16 11.55 4.95
N LEU A 209 8.23 12.49 5.10
CA LEU A 209 8.58 13.91 5.28
C LEU A 209 9.32 14.18 6.60
N ALA A 210 8.97 13.46 7.67
CA ALA A 210 9.67 13.57 8.95
C ALA A 210 11.11 13.05 8.86
N GLU A 211 11.37 11.99 8.09
CA GLU A 211 12.73 11.50 7.84
C GLU A 211 13.61 12.55 7.13
N ILE A 212 13.02 13.34 6.23
CA ILE A 212 13.71 14.48 5.61
C ILE A 212 14.10 15.52 6.64
N LEU A 213 13.19 15.88 7.56
CA LEU A 213 13.49 16.85 8.62
C LEU A 213 14.59 16.33 9.55
N LYS A 214 14.57 15.04 9.90
CA LYS A 214 15.65 14.39 10.67
C LYS A 214 16.98 14.48 9.92
N TYR A 215 16.99 14.15 8.62
CA TYR A 215 18.19 14.24 7.78
C TYR A 215 18.77 15.67 7.76
N VAL A 216 17.93 16.68 7.51
CA VAL A 216 18.36 18.09 7.46
C VAL A 216 18.90 18.55 8.81
N LYS A 217 18.29 18.10 9.92
CA LYS A 217 18.74 18.40 11.28
C LYS A 217 20.10 17.76 11.58
N LEU A 218 20.33 16.51 11.18
CA LEU A 218 21.61 15.82 11.35
C LEU A 218 22.74 16.48 10.54
N GLN A 219 22.44 17.01 9.36
CA GLN A 219 23.42 17.74 8.53
C GLN A 219 23.73 19.15 9.04
N ASN A 220 22.82 19.80 9.79
CA ASN A 220 22.96 21.17 10.26
C ASN A 220 22.72 21.32 11.76
N PRO A 221 23.48 20.63 12.63
CA PRO A 221 23.22 20.61 14.07
C PRO A 221 23.25 22.01 14.71
N GLU A 222 24.14 22.87 14.25
CA GLU A 222 24.35 24.24 14.74
C GLU A 222 23.15 25.18 14.48
N ILE A 223 22.45 25.00 13.35
CA ILE A 223 21.29 25.85 13.01
C ILE A 223 20.12 25.51 13.95
N PHE A 224 19.89 24.23 14.19
CA PHE A 224 18.78 23.77 15.02
C PHE A 224 19.03 23.99 16.52
N SER A 225 20.27 23.92 16.99
CA SER A 225 20.62 24.31 18.36
C SER A 225 20.38 25.82 18.58
N ALA A 226 20.77 26.67 17.62
CA ALA A 226 20.53 28.12 17.68
C ALA A 226 19.03 28.49 17.63
N LEU A 227 18.21 27.77 16.87
CA LEU A 227 16.76 27.95 16.83
C LEU A 227 16.06 27.50 18.12
N ALA A 228 16.52 26.41 18.74
CA ALA A 228 15.97 25.93 20.01
C ALA A 228 16.23 26.92 21.16
N VAL A 229 17.40 27.58 21.18
CA VAL A 229 17.73 28.60 22.18
C VAL A 229 16.87 29.86 22.02
N LYS A 230 16.56 30.28 20.80
CA LYS A 230 15.71 31.46 20.53
C LYS A 230 14.21 31.26 20.81
N GLY A 231 13.74 30.02 20.92
CA GLY A 231 12.34 29.72 21.26
C GLY A 231 12.04 29.69 22.76
N CYS A 232 13.07 29.83 23.61
CA CYS A 232 12.97 29.75 25.07
C CYS A 232 13.18 31.11 25.78
N SER A 233 13.15 32.22 25.02
CA SER A 233 13.25 33.60 25.53
C SER A 233 11.94 34.35 25.42
#